data_AF-A0A0P9E0Q4-F1
#
_entry.id   AF-A0A0P9E0Q4-F1
#
_cell.length_a   1.000
_cell.length_b   1.000
_cell.length_c   1.000
_cell.angle_alpha   90.00
_cell.angle_beta   90.00
_cell.angle_gamma   90.00
#
_symmetry.space_group_name_H-M   'P 1'
#
loop_
_entity.id
_entity.type
_entity.pdbx_description
1 polymer ?
#
loop_
_entity_poly.entity_id
_entity_poly.type
_entity_poly.pdbx_seq_one_letter_code
_entity_poly.pdbx_strand_id
1 'polypeptide(L)'
;MKETKFRGSITVSGGGNDIDFYITDPNGNTILRYDRATQTSFSFTASTTGTYTMHFDNSFSIISSKSVTLSYSISKAIFGLAPELFYLLVIIIVNCYRSYNSCFCTQKEKTSYLTQ
;
A
#
# COMPACT_ATOMS: atom_id res chain seq x y z
N MET A 1 -0.57 11.37 6.48
CA MET A 1 -1.12 10.98 5.16
C MET A 1 -1.04 9.46 5.06
N LYS A 2 -2.15 8.77 4.77
CA LYS A 2 -2.15 7.32 4.58
C LYS A 2 -1.86 7.06 3.10
N GLU A 3 -0.68 6.54 2.80
CA GLU A 3 -0.26 6.23 1.44
C GLU A 3 -0.34 4.72 1.20
N THR A 4 -1.58 4.20 1.18
CA THR A 4 -1.79 2.82 0.72
C THR A 4 -2.05 2.87 -0.77
N LYS A 5 -1.08 2.40 -1.54
CA LYS A 5 -1.14 2.36 -3.00
C LYS A 5 -1.50 0.96 -3.46
N PHE A 6 -2.54 0.89 -4.28
CA PHE A 6 -2.99 -0.31 -4.96
C PHE A 6 -2.45 -0.27 -6.38
N ARG A 7 -1.92 -1.40 -6.84
CA ARG A 7 -1.53 -1.61 -8.23
C ARG A 7 -2.06 -2.97 -8.66
N GLY A 8 -2.42 -3.11 -9.91
CA GLY A 8 -2.83 -4.40 -10.43
C GLY A 8 -2.97 -4.40 -11.93
N SER A 9 -3.30 -5.56 -12.45
CA SER A 9 -3.63 -5.78 -13.85
C SER A 9 -4.79 -6.74 -13.97
N ILE A 10 -5.53 -6.56 -15.05
CA ILE A 10 -6.66 -7.38 -15.43
C ILE A 10 -6.38 -7.92 -16.82
N THR A 11 -6.72 -9.18 -17.04
CA THR A 11 -6.77 -9.79 -18.37
C THR A 11 -8.10 -10.52 -18.52
N VAL A 12 -8.82 -10.23 -19.60
CA VAL A 12 -10.12 -10.81 -19.92
C VAL A 12 -9.96 -11.83 -21.04
N SER A 13 -10.66 -12.94 -20.93
CA SER A 13 -10.81 -13.95 -21.99
C SER A 13 -12.27 -14.42 -22.08
N GLY A 14 -12.71 -14.86 -23.25
CA GLY A 14 -14.11 -15.28 -23.49
C GLY A 14 -14.80 -14.38 -24.51
N GLY A 15 -16.14 -14.38 -24.57
CA GLY A 15 -16.85 -13.67 -25.64
C GLY A 15 -16.48 -12.18 -25.70
N GLY A 16 -16.00 -11.71 -26.86
CA GLY A 16 -15.59 -10.31 -27.07
C GLY A 16 -14.26 -9.89 -26.41
N ASN A 17 -13.76 -10.66 -25.43
CA ASN A 17 -12.55 -10.38 -24.65
C ASN A 17 -12.51 -8.99 -23.96
N ASP A 18 -13.66 -8.36 -23.70
CA ASP A 18 -13.78 -7.02 -23.12
C ASP A 18 -14.61 -7.00 -21.84
N ILE A 19 -14.41 -6.08 -20.89
CA ILE A 19 -15.30 -5.95 -19.73
C ILE A 19 -15.33 -4.52 -19.22
N ASP A 20 -16.46 -4.06 -18.70
CA ASP A 20 -16.48 -2.78 -18.01
C ASP A 20 -15.90 -3.00 -16.61
N PHE A 21 -14.78 -2.34 -16.33
CA PHE A 21 -14.08 -2.44 -15.06
C PHE A 21 -14.05 -1.08 -14.36
N TYR A 22 -14.52 -1.02 -13.13
CA TYR A 22 -14.47 0.22 -12.35
C TYR A 22 -14.26 -0.06 -10.86
N ILE A 23 -13.76 0.95 -10.15
CA ILE A 23 -13.46 0.87 -8.73
C ILE A 23 -14.24 1.95 -8.00
N THR A 24 -14.93 1.58 -6.93
CA THR A 24 -15.61 2.53 -6.03
C THR A 24 -14.87 2.68 -4.71
N ASP A 25 -14.86 3.90 -4.17
CA ASP A 25 -14.37 4.19 -2.82
C ASP A 25 -15.39 3.74 -1.74
N PRO A 26 -15.02 3.83 -0.45
CA PRO A 26 -15.91 3.45 0.65
C PRO A 26 -17.21 4.28 0.75
N ASN A 27 -17.27 5.44 0.09
CA ASN A 27 -18.45 6.29 0.05
C ASN A 27 -19.33 6.00 -1.17
N GLY A 28 -18.93 5.05 -2.03
CA GLY A 28 -19.63 4.67 -3.25
C GLY A 28 -19.25 5.50 -4.48
N ASN A 29 -18.25 6.38 -4.40
CA ASN A 29 -17.81 7.18 -5.55
C ASN A 29 -16.93 6.34 -6.47
N THR A 30 -17.18 6.38 -7.78
CA THR A 30 -16.29 5.77 -8.77
C THR A 30 -14.99 6.57 -8.88
N ILE A 31 -13.88 5.96 -8.51
CA ILE A 31 -12.54 6.61 -8.53
C ILE A 31 -11.74 6.27 -9.78
N LEU A 32 -12.11 5.21 -10.48
CA LEU A 32 -11.45 4.73 -11.68
C LEU A 32 -12.43 3.90 -12.49
N ARG A 33 -12.44 4.08 -13.82
CA ARG A 33 -13.30 3.35 -14.74
C ARG A 33 -12.58 3.13 -16.06
N TYR A 34 -12.74 1.93 -16.59
CA TYR A 34 -12.33 1.52 -17.93
C TYR A 34 -13.51 0.81 -18.59
N ASP A 35 -13.99 1.38 -19.69
CA ASP A 35 -15.03 0.75 -20.51
C ASP A 35 -14.37 -0.25 -21.48
N ARG A 36 -14.99 -1.42 -21.67
CA ARG A 36 -14.50 -2.48 -22.56
C ARG A 36 -13.01 -2.85 -22.38
N ALA A 37 -12.55 -2.94 -21.14
CA ALA A 37 -11.19 -3.33 -20.79
C ALA A 37 -10.88 -4.77 -21.22
N THR A 38 -9.75 -4.98 -21.87
CA THR A 38 -9.30 -6.31 -22.32
C THR A 38 -8.11 -6.77 -21.47
N GLN A 39 -6.94 -6.19 -21.69
CA GLN A 39 -5.77 -6.27 -20.84
C GLN A 39 -5.40 -4.87 -20.38
N THR A 40 -5.50 -4.60 -19.09
CA THR A 40 -5.31 -3.24 -18.56
C THR A 40 -4.68 -3.28 -17.18
N SER A 41 -3.75 -2.37 -16.94
CA SER A 41 -3.12 -2.15 -15.63
C SER A 41 -3.75 -0.93 -14.96
N PHE A 42 -3.94 -1.01 -13.65
CA PHE A 42 -4.49 0.07 -12.85
C PHE A 42 -3.60 0.38 -11.64
N SER A 43 -3.66 1.62 -11.18
CA SER A 43 -3.00 2.06 -9.95
C SER A 43 -3.80 3.19 -9.32
N PHE A 44 -4.06 3.09 -8.02
CA PHE A 44 -4.69 4.19 -7.26
C PHE A 44 -4.16 4.23 -5.83
N THR A 45 -4.29 5.39 -5.18
CA THR A 45 -3.95 5.55 -3.76
C THR A 45 -5.25 5.68 -2.97
N ALA A 46 -5.41 4.89 -1.92
CA ALA A 46 -6.58 4.98 -1.05
C ALA A 46 -6.52 6.27 -0.22
N SER A 47 -7.39 7.23 -0.54
CA SER A 47 -7.52 8.52 0.15
C SER A 47 -8.32 8.39 1.45
N THR A 48 -9.34 7.54 1.46
CA THR A 48 -10.24 7.31 2.59
C THR A 48 -10.06 5.90 3.15
N THR A 49 -10.23 5.76 4.47
CA THR A 49 -10.20 4.44 5.14
C THR A 49 -11.53 3.74 4.92
N GLY A 50 -11.49 2.50 4.44
CA GLY A 50 -12.67 1.66 4.25
C GLY A 50 -12.47 0.65 3.13
N THR A 51 -13.57 0.04 2.70
CA THR A 51 -13.58 -0.97 1.63
C THR A 51 -13.66 -0.30 0.26
N TYR A 52 -12.72 -0.64 -0.61
CA TYR A 52 -12.79 -0.29 -2.04
C TYR A 52 -13.30 -1.51 -2.80
N THR A 53 -14.27 -1.32 -3.69
CA THR A 53 -14.90 -2.41 -4.43
C THR A 53 -14.46 -2.36 -5.88
N MET A 54 -13.98 -3.49 -6.39
CA MET A 54 -13.62 -3.69 -7.80
C MET A 54 -14.81 -4.35 -8.50
N HIS A 55 -15.37 -3.66 -9.48
CA HIS A 55 -16.57 -4.09 -10.21
C HIS A 55 -16.19 -4.60 -11.60
N PHE A 56 -16.75 -5.74 -11.98
CA PHE A 56 -16.59 -6.37 -13.28
C PHE A 56 -17.98 -6.53 -13.90
N ASP A 57 -18.30 -5.68 -14.87
CA ASP A 57 -19.63 -5.60 -15.46
C ASP A 57 -19.63 -6.16 -16.89
N ASN A 58 -20.43 -7.20 -17.09
CA ASN A 58 -20.63 -7.87 -18.37
C ASN A 58 -22.09 -7.73 -18.88
N SER A 59 -22.86 -6.78 -18.35
CA SER A 59 -24.27 -6.59 -18.70
C SER A 59 -24.51 -6.29 -20.19
N PHE A 60 -23.48 -5.78 -20.89
CA PHE A 60 -23.53 -5.54 -22.33
C PHE A 60 -23.42 -6.81 -23.19
N SER A 61 -23.02 -7.95 -22.61
CA SER A 61 -22.98 -9.24 -23.31
C SER A 61 -24.20 -10.07 -22.95
N ILE A 62 -25.11 -10.23 -23.91
CA ILE A 62 -26.41 -10.90 -23.69
C ILE A 62 -26.25 -12.43 -23.59
N ILE A 63 -25.25 -13.00 -24.26
CA ILE A 63 -25.15 -14.44 -24.51
C ILE A 63 -23.83 -15.04 -24.01
N SER A 64 -22.74 -14.27 -24.02
CA SER A 64 -21.40 -14.80 -23.77
C SER A 64 -20.85 -14.46 -22.39
N SER A 65 -20.38 -15.50 -21.69
CA SER A 65 -19.62 -15.39 -20.45
C SER A 65 -18.18 -14.94 -20.70
N LYS A 66 -17.57 -14.34 -19.66
CA LYS A 66 -16.19 -13.86 -19.67
C LYS A 66 -15.46 -14.35 -18.43
N SER A 67 -14.21 -14.74 -18.62
CA SER A 67 -13.27 -15.09 -17.56
C SER A 67 -12.32 -13.91 -17.36
N VAL A 68 -12.16 -13.49 -16.11
CA VAL A 68 -11.35 -12.33 -15.75
C VAL A 68 -10.27 -12.75 -14.76
N THR A 69 -9.01 -12.55 -15.15
CA THR A 69 -7.86 -12.74 -14.28
C THR A 69 -7.45 -11.41 -13.69
N LEU A 70 -7.54 -11.29 -12.36
CA LEU A 70 -7.08 -10.12 -11.60
C LEU A 70 -5.79 -10.47 -10.85
N SER A 71 -4.75 -9.67 -11.05
CA SER A 71 -3.54 -9.69 -10.22
C SER A 71 -3.37 -8.32 -9.57
N TYR A 72 -3.13 -8.26 -8.26
CA TYR A 72 -2.95 -6.99 -7.57
C TYR A 72 -1.92 -7.07 -6.44
N SER A 73 -1.34 -5.93 -6.12
CA SER A 73 -0.43 -5.73 -5.00
C SER A 73 -0.79 -4.45 -4.24
N ILE A 74 -0.52 -4.49 -2.94
CA ILE A 74 -0.80 -3.38 -2.03
C ILE A 74 0.53 -2.96 -1.40
N SER A 75 0.89 -1.70 -1.58
CA SER A 75 2.06 -1.09 -0.94
C SER A 75 1.61 -0.12 0.13
N LYS A 76 2.08 -0.32 1.36
CA LYS A 76 1.85 0.59 2.49
C LYS A 76 3.13 1.35 2.78
N ALA A 77 3.09 2.67 2.73
CA ALA A 77 4.18 3.50 3.23
C ALA A 77 3.90 3.96 4.67
N ILE A 78 4.93 3.95 5.51
CA ILE A 78 4.90 4.48 6.87
C ILE A 78 5.70 5.78 6.84
N PHE A 79 5.01 6.92 7.03
CA PHE A 79 5.62 8.26 6.89
C PHE A 79 6.33 8.49 5.54
N GLY A 80 5.77 7.96 4.44
CA GLY A 80 6.38 8.06 3.10
C GLY A 80 7.59 7.14 2.89
N LEU A 81 7.94 6.32 3.89
CA LEU A 81 9.02 5.34 3.82
C LEU A 81 8.45 3.94 3.60
N ALA A 82 9.22 3.11 2.88
CA ALA A 82 8.98 1.68 2.85
C ALA A 82 9.12 1.11 4.28
N PRO A 83 8.27 0.15 4.71
CA PRO A 83 8.30 -0.40 6.06
C PRO A 83 9.69 -0.88 6.49
N GLU A 84 10.47 -1.44 5.57
CA GLU A 84 11.83 -1.93 5.80
C GLU A 84 12.74 -0.79 6.28
N LEU A 85 12.68 0.38 5.65
CA LEU A 85 13.46 1.55 6.04
C LEU A 85 13.00 2.10 7.39
N PHE A 86 11.69 2.09 7.65
CA PHE A 86 11.15 2.55 8.93
C PHE A 86 11.64 1.68 10.10
N TYR A 87 11.64 0.36 9.96
CA TYR A 87 12.16 -0.54 10.98
C TYR A 87 13.66 -0.33 11.24
N LEU A 88 14.45 -0.13 10.18
CA LEU A 88 15.88 0.17 10.33
C LEU A 88 16.11 1.48 11.11
N LEU A 89 15.34 2.53 10.82
CA LEU A 89 15.42 3.79 11.57
C LEU A 89 15.09 3.60 13.05
N VAL A 90 14.03 2.84 13.38
CA VAL A 90 13.68 2.53 14.77
C VAL A 90 14.81 1.79 15.48
N ILE A 91 15.41 0.78 14.83
CA ILE A 91 16.55 0.03 15.37
C ILE A 91 17.75 0.96 15.63
N ILE A 92 18.08 1.84 14.69
CA ILE A 92 19.17 2.81 14.85
C ILE A 92 18.89 3.72 16.05
N ILE A 93 17.70 4.31 16.14
CA ILE A 93 17.32 5.21 17.24
C ILE A 93 17.42 4.51 18.60
N VAL A 94 16.92 3.27 18.70
CA VAL A 94 17.00 2.48 19.95
C VAL A 94 18.45 2.19 20.33
N ASN A 95 19.31 1.82 19.38
CA ASN A 95 20.73 1.57 19.64
C ASN A 95 21.49 2.85 20.00
N CYS A 96 21.22 3.97 19.31
CA CYS A 96 21.78 5.28 19.65
C CYS A 96 21.38 5.69 21.07
N TYR A 97 20.12 5.49 21.45
CA TYR A 97 19.66 5.79 22.80
C TYR A 97 20.36 4.92 23.86
N ARG A 98 20.51 3.61 23.60
CA ARG A 98 21.25 2.70 24.50
C ARG A 98 22.71 3.13 24.64
N SER A 99 23.38 3.45 23.53
CA SER A 99 24.77 3.91 23.51
C SER A 99 24.94 5.24 24.25
N TYR A 100 24.05 6.20 24.03
CA TYR A 100 24.05 7.49 24.72
C TYR A 100 23.93 7.33 26.24
N ASN A 101 22.98 6.53 26.72
CA ASN A 101 22.79 6.29 28.16
C ASN A 101 23.99 5.56 28.77
N SER A 102 24.53 4.56 28.08
CA SER A 102 25.74 3.87 28.54
C SER A 102 26.92 4.84 28.69
N CYS A 103 27.15 5.70 27.68
CA CYS A 103 28.22 6.69 27.71
C CYS A 103 28.00 7.73 28.83
N PHE A 104 26.76 8.19 29.01
CA PHE A 104 26.41 9.14 30.08
C PHE A 104 26.65 8.55 31.47
N CYS A 105 26.32 7.27 31.69
CA CYS A 105 26.65 6.57 32.93
C CYS A 105 28.16 6.49 33.15
N THR A 106 28.94 6.12 32.13
CA THR A 106 30.41 6.06 32.24
C THR A 106 31.04 7.41 32.59
N GLN A 107 30.51 8.51 32.05
CA GLN A 107 31.00 9.85 32.40
C GLN A 107 30.71 10.21 33.85
N LYS A 108 29.51 9.91 34.38
CA LYS A 108 29.18 10.11 35.80
C LYS A 108 30.11 9.34 36.73
N GLU A 109 30.47 8.11 36.36
CA GLU A 109 31.40 7.30 37.14
C GLU A 109 32.79 7.96 37.20
N LYS A 110 33.32 8.37 36.04
CA LYS A 110 34.64 9.03 35.95
C LYS A 110 34.72 10.35 36.71
N THR A 111 33.66 11.15 36.72
CA THR A 111 33.64 12.41 37.49
C THR A 111 33.65 12.16 39.01
N SER A 112 33.02 11.08 39.47
CA SER A 112 32.98 10.72 40.91
C SER A 112 34.37 10.35 41.46
N TYR A 113 35.22 9.69 40.66
CA TYR A 113 36.60 9.36 41.07
C TYR A 113 37.56 10.55 41.06
N LEU A 114 37.23 11.66 40.39
CA LEU A 114 38.06 12.87 40.31
C LEU A 114 37.69 13.92 41.37
N THR A 115 36.67 13.67 42.19
CA THR A 115 36.21 14.59 43.26
C THR A 115 36.53 14.07 44.67
N GLN A 116 37.28 12.96 44.79
CA GLN A 116 37.85 12.45 46.04
C GLN A 116 39.32 12.87 46.18
#